data_AF-K1VBX6-F1
#
_entry.id   AF-K1VBX6-F1
#
_cell.length_a   1.000
_cell.length_b   1.000
_cell.length_c   1.000
_cell.angle_alpha   90.00
_cell.angle_beta   90.00
_cell.angle_gamma   90.00
#
_symmetry.space_group_name_H-M   'P 1'
#
loop_
_entity.id
_entity.type
_entity.pdbx_description
1 polymer ?
#
loop_
_entity_poly.entity_id
_entity_poly.type
_entity_poly.pdbx_seq_one_letter_code
_entity_poly.pdbx_strand_id
1 'polypeptide(L)'
;MEPDWVYLDTDENGIKMNSYFVQHPEMILGEMKMVSGRFGPEATCEAFENADLGKLLNEAVINIHGEISEYEVADEIDEEDNSIPADPTVRNFSYTVLDDKIYFRENSRMSPAIVSATAENRIKGMVAIRDSVRNLIELQTEDYPDSEIKQAQEKLNTLYDSFTKKYGLINSRANTSAFSDDSSYALLSALEVINENGELERKADMFYKRTIKPHKAVTEVDTADEALAVSMGEKAT
;
A
#
# COMPACT_ATOMS: atom_id res chain seq x y z
N MET A 1 -34.58 -1.77 16.73
CA MET A 1 -34.82 -0.33 16.87
C MET A 1 -33.54 0.27 17.39
N GLU A 2 -33.08 1.37 16.82
CA GLU A 2 -31.90 2.07 17.34
C GLU A 2 -32.25 2.70 18.70
N PRO A 3 -31.30 2.75 19.65
CA PRO A 3 -31.57 3.23 21.00
C PRO A 3 -31.71 4.76 21.04
N ASP A 4 -32.52 5.26 21.96
CA ASP A 4 -32.89 6.69 21.99
C ASP A 4 -31.69 7.65 22.12
N TRP A 5 -30.56 7.17 22.66
CA TRP A 5 -29.34 7.96 22.79
C TRP A 5 -28.66 8.31 21.47
N VAL A 6 -29.05 7.74 20.32
CA VAL A 6 -28.52 8.15 19.02
C VAL A 6 -29.21 9.38 18.43
N TYR A 7 -30.31 9.84 19.03
CA TYR A 7 -31.12 10.95 18.53
C TYR A 7 -31.01 12.20 19.39
N LEU A 8 -31.32 13.36 18.78
CA LEU A 8 -31.47 14.62 19.49
C LEU A 8 -32.95 14.92 19.71
N ASP A 9 -33.27 15.48 20.87
CA ASP A 9 -34.60 15.95 21.25
C ASP A 9 -34.50 17.30 21.99
N THR A 10 -35.64 17.87 22.39
CA THR A 10 -35.72 19.17 23.07
C THR A 10 -36.45 19.01 24.40
N ASP A 11 -35.87 19.53 25.48
CA ASP A 11 -36.50 19.51 26.80
C ASP A 11 -37.67 20.51 26.92
N GLU A 12 -38.36 20.49 28.07
CA GLU A 12 -39.47 21.41 28.36
C GLU A 12 -39.09 22.89 28.35
N ASN A 13 -37.79 23.21 28.48
CA ASN A 13 -37.24 24.56 28.47
C ASN A 13 -36.74 24.99 27.07
N GLY A 14 -36.91 24.15 26.04
CA GLY A 14 -36.50 24.45 24.68
C GLY A 14 -35.02 24.19 24.38
N ILE A 15 -34.31 23.49 25.26
CA ILE A 15 -32.89 23.16 25.13
C ILE A 15 -32.74 21.85 24.34
N LYS A 16 -32.04 21.92 23.21
CA LYS A 16 -31.79 20.74 22.37
C LYS A 16 -30.63 19.92 22.93
N MET A 17 -30.88 18.65 23.24
CA MET A 17 -29.87 17.72 23.77
C MET A 17 -30.15 16.28 23.31
N ASN A 18 -29.36 15.32 23.81
CA ASN A 18 -29.57 13.91 23.53
C ASN A 18 -30.96 13.45 24.03
N SER A 19 -31.72 12.73 23.20
CA SER A 19 -33.08 12.29 23.55
C SER A 19 -33.10 11.44 24.84
N TYR A 20 -32.03 10.71 25.12
CA TYR A 20 -31.88 9.99 26.39
C TYR A 20 -32.00 10.92 27.61
N PHE A 21 -31.35 12.09 27.61
CA PHE A 21 -31.40 13.01 28.75
C PHE A 21 -32.74 13.76 28.83
N VAL A 22 -33.45 13.92 27.71
CA VAL A 22 -34.81 14.48 27.71
C VAL A 22 -35.80 13.49 28.33
N GLN A 23 -35.63 12.19 28.07
CA GLN A 23 -36.46 11.13 28.64
C GLN A 23 -36.06 10.74 30.07
N HIS A 24 -34.79 10.95 30.42
CA HIS A 24 -34.18 10.66 31.72
C HIS A 24 -33.52 11.90 32.33
N PRO A 25 -34.29 12.92 32.72
CA PRO A 25 -33.74 14.14 33.33
C PRO A 25 -32.98 13.86 34.65
N GLU A 26 -33.32 12.77 35.36
CA GLU A 26 -32.58 12.30 36.54
C GLU A 26 -31.13 11.89 36.25
N MET A 27 -30.78 11.64 34.99
CA MET A 27 -29.43 11.30 34.55
C MET A 27 -28.56 12.54 34.27
N ILE A 28 -29.13 13.75 34.41
CA ILE A 28 -28.40 15.02 34.32
C ILE A 28 -27.98 15.44 35.73
N LEU A 29 -26.67 15.53 35.98
CA LEU A 29 -26.12 15.82 37.32
C LEU A 29 -26.09 17.32 37.66
N GLY A 30 -27.04 18.08 37.13
CA GLY A 30 -27.16 19.52 37.27
C GLY A 30 -28.40 20.07 36.59
N GLU A 31 -28.57 21.38 36.66
CA GLU A 31 -29.69 22.10 36.06
C GLU A 31 -29.29 22.60 34.66
N MET A 32 -30.00 22.14 33.63
CA MET A 32 -29.77 22.62 32.26
C MET A 32 -30.34 24.04 32.09
N LYS A 33 -29.48 24.98 31.68
CA LYS A 33 -29.85 26.36 31.40
C LYS A 33 -29.24 26.86 30.12
N MET A 34 -29.93 27.81 29.49
CA MET A 34 -29.36 28.59 28.39
C MET A 34 -28.70 29.85 28.97
N VAL A 35 -27.37 29.93 28.87
CA VAL A 35 -26.59 31.08 29.35
C VAL A 35 -26.07 31.91 28.17
N SER A 36 -25.86 33.22 28.37
CA SER A 36 -25.29 34.06 27.32
C SER A 36 -23.76 33.99 27.35
N GLY A 37 -23.18 33.28 26.38
CA GLY A 37 -21.74 33.19 26.18
C GLY A 37 -21.20 34.26 25.23
N ARG A 38 -19.87 34.34 25.12
CA ARG A 38 -19.15 35.28 24.22
C ARG A 38 -19.50 35.14 22.73
N PHE A 39 -20.15 34.04 22.34
CA PHE A 39 -20.56 33.74 20.96
C PHE A 39 -22.08 33.57 20.79
N GLY A 40 -22.88 33.94 21.81
CA GLY A 40 -24.33 33.78 21.80
C GLY A 40 -24.84 32.82 22.90
N PRO A 41 -26.14 32.47 22.86
CA PRO A 41 -26.73 31.54 23.82
C PRO A 41 -26.10 30.16 23.75
N GLU A 42 -25.70 29.61 24.90
CA GLU A 42 -25.04 28.31 25.04
C GLU A 42 -25.78 27.49 26.11
N ALA A 43 -26.07 26.23 25.79
CA ALA A 43 -26.68 25.30 26.75
C ALA A 43 -25.60 24.83 27.74
N THR A 44 -25.83 25.03 29.03
CA THR A 44 -24.90 24.70 30.12
C THR A 44 -25.62 23.89 31.19
N CYS A 45 -24.93 22.90 31.75
CA CYS A 45 -25.38 22.16 32.93
C CYS A 45 -24.76 22.80 34.17
N GLU A 46 -25.54 23.54 34.94
CA GLU A 46 -25.09 24.15 36.19
C GLU A 46 -25.16 23.13 37.34
N ALA A 47 -24.10 23.04 38.13
CA ALA A 47 -24.09 22.11 39.26
C ALA A 47 -25.17 22.47 40.29
N PHE A 48 -25.84 21.46 40.85
CA PHE A 48 -26.78 21.67 41.94
C PHE A 48 -26.10 22.28 43.17
N GLU A 49 -26.73 23.27 43.79
CA GLU A 49 -26.19 23.92 44.99
C GLU A 49 -26.02 22.91 46.13
N ASN A 50 -24.83 22.89 46.73
CA ASN A 50 -24.46 22.00 47.85
C ASN A 50 -24.56 20.48 47.56
N ALA A 51 -24.56 20.08 46.29
CA ALA A 51 -24.55 18.66 45.93
C ALA A 51 -23.13 18.09 45.82
N ASP A 52 -22.96 16.84 46.25
CA ASP A 52 -21.73 16.09 46.07
C ASP A 52 -21.77 15.35 44.72
N LEU A 53 -20.96 15.80 43.76
CA LEU A 53 -20.89 15.21 42.42
C LEU A 53 -20.53 13.72 42.45
N GLY A 54 -19.68 13.30 43.39
CA GLY A 54 -19.28 11.90 43.51
C GLY A 54 -20.45 11.00 43.90
N LYS A 55 -21.36 11.49 44.76
CA LYS A 55 -22.58 10.75 45.10
C LYS A 55 -23.56 10.69 43.93
N LEU A 56 -23.81 11.83 43.29
CA LEU A 56 -24.71 11.93 42.14
C LEU A 56 -24.26 11.03 40.98
N LEU A 57 -22.95 11.00 40.70
CA LEU A 57 -22.40 10.13 39.67
C LEU A 57 -22.57 8.65 40.01
N ASN A 58 -22.33 8.26 41.27
CA ASN A 58 -22.53 6.88 41.70
C ASN A 58 -24.00 6.43 41.54
N GLU A 59 -24.96 7.31 41.87
CA GLU A 59 -26.38 7.03 41.69
C GLU A 59 -26.76 6.91 40.21
N ALA A 60 -26.27 7.81 39.36
CA ALA A 60 -26.54 7.75 37.93
C ALA A 60 -25.95 6.51 37.26
N VAL A 61 -24.72 6.12 37.61
CA VAL A 61 -24.07 4.92 37.03
C VAL A 61 -24.87 3.65 37.32
N ILE A 62 -25.55 3.55 38.46
CA ILE A 62 -26.41 2.40 38.79
C ILE A 62 -27.60 2.29 37.81
N ASN A 63 -28.08 3.41 37.28
CA ASN A 63 -29.20 3.46 36.35
C ASN A 63 -28.79 3.25 34.87
N ILE A 64 -27.49 3.14 34.59
CA ILE A 64 -27.00 2.81 33.24
C ILE A 64 -27.19 1.30 33.02
N HIS A 65 -28.24 0.97 32.28
CA HIS A 65 -28.51 -0.40 31.84
C HIS A 65 -27.94 -0.58 30.44
N GLY A 66 -26.92 -1.41 30.32
CA GLY A 66 -26.33 -1.78 29.05
C GLY A 66 -25.97 -3.25 29.08
N GLU A 67 -26.30 -3.96 28.00
CA GLU A 67 -25.73 -5.27 27.74
C GLU A 67 -24.54 -5.06 26.81
N ILE A 68 -23.35 -5.48 27.23
CA ILE A 68 -22.25 -5.66 26.29
C ILE A 68 -22.59 -6.97 25.58
N SER A 69 -23.31 -6.88 24.47
CA SER A 69 -23.38 -8.00 23.55
C SER A 69 -21.93 -8.35 23.20
N GLU A 70 -21.54 -9.61 23.33
CA GLU A 70 -20.42 -10.10 22.52
C GLU A 70 -20.77 -9.67 21.11
N TYR A 71 -19.95 -8.77 20.59
CA TYR A 71 -20.03 -8.39 19.21
C TYR A 71 -19.77 -9.70 18.48
N GLU A 72 -20.80 -10.36 17.96
CA GLU A 72 -20.60 -11.19 16.78
C GLU A 72 -20.06 -10.19 15.77
N VAL A 73 -18.73 -10.17 15.67
CA VAL A 73 -18.05 -9.66 14.50
C VAL A 73 -18.76 -10.38 13.37
N ALA A 74 -19.64 -9.66 12.66
CA ALA A 74 -20.34 -10.19 11.51
C ALA A 74 -19.25 -10.71 10.60
N ASP A 75 -19.07 -12.04 10.58
CA ASP A 75 -17.87 -12.75 10.14
C ASP A 75 -16.81 -11.78 9.59
N GLU A 76 -15.87 -11.29 10.42
CA GLU A 76 -14.53 -11.15 9.88
C GLU A 76 -14.23 -12.58 9.45
N ILE A 77 -14.47 -12.84 8.17
CA ILE A 77 -14.19 -14.09 7.48
C ILE A 77 -12.93 -14.58 8.14
N ASP A 78 -12.97 -15.75 8.79
CA ASP A 78 -11.77 -16.48 9.14
C ASP A 78 -10.87 -16.32 7.93
N GLU A 79 -9.85 -15.45 7.99
CA GLU A 79 -8.81 -15.45 6.98
C GLU A 79 -8.12 -16.77 7.30
N GLU A 80 -8.67 -17.86 6.76
CA GLU A 80 -7.97 -19.10 6.58
C GLU A 80 -6.60 -18.65 6.13
N ASP A 81 -5.57 -18.98 6.93
CA ASP A 81 -4.19 -18.68 6.63
C ASP A 81 -3.84 -19.45 5.35
N ASN A 82 -4.26 -18.87 4.23
CA ASN A 82 -4.12 -19.35 2.87
C ASN A 82 -2.70 -19.06 2.37
N SER A 83 -1.82 -18.58 3.27
CA SER A 83 -0.44 -18.39 2.93
C SER A 83 0.28 -19.72 2.86
N ILE A 84 1.05 -19.87 1.79
CA ILE A 84 1.81 -21.08 1.49
C ILE A 84 3.27 -20.88 1.87
N PRO A 85 4.07 -21.96 2.04
CA PRO A 85 5.51 -21.84 2.15
C PRO A 85 6.09 -21.07 0.96
N ALA A 86 7.03 -20.17 1.22
CA ALA A 86 7.63 -19.35 0.15
C ALA A 86 8.42 -20.20 -0.84
N ASP A 87 8.23 -19.93 -2.14
CA ASP A 87 9.08 -20.44 -3.20
C ASP A 87 10.48 -19.78 -3.11
N PRO A 88 11.57 -20.55 -2.98
CA PRO A 88 12.94 -20.02 -2.91
C PRO A 88 13.34 -19.17 -4.12
N THR A 89 12.74 -19.39 -5.30
CA THR A 89 13.04 -18.68 -6.55
C THR A 89 12.39 -17.29 -6.60
N VAL A 90 11.32 -17.06 -5.85
CA VAL A 90 10.61 -15.78 -5.79
C VAL A 90 11.34 -14.86 -4.83
N ARG A 91 11.73 -13.64 -5.23
CA ARG A 91 12.45 -12.73 -4.32
C ARG A 91 11.58 -12.34 -3.12
N ASN A 92 12.19 -12.15 -1.95
CA ASN A 92 11.49 -11.62 -0.78
C ASN A 92 10.91 -10.21 -1.06
N PHE A 93 9.78 -9.88 -0.44
CA PHE A 93 9.03 -8.63 -0.65
C PHE A 93 8.69 -8.41 -2.12
N SER A 94 8.11 -9.41 -2.77
CA SER A 94 7.76 -9.34 -4.19
C SER A 94 6.47 -10.10 -4.47
N TYR A 95 5.72 -9.65 -5.47
CA TYR A 95 4.54 -10.38 -5.95
C TYR A 95 4.96 -11.56 -6.85
N THR A 96 4.15 -12.59 -6.90
CA THR A 96 4.28 -13.67 -7.89
C THR A 96 2.89 -14.20 -8.25
N VAL A 97 2.80 -14.82 -9.42
CA VAL A 97 1.55 -15.42 -9.91
C VAL A 97 1.69 -16.94 -9.87
N LEU A 98 0.85 -17.61 -9.09
CA LEU A 98 0.78 -19.05 -8.97
C LEU A 98 -0.67 -19.49 -9.19
N ASP A 99 -0.90 -20.40 -10.14
CA ASP A 99 -2.24 -20.88 -10.52
C ASP A 99 -3.25 -19.75 -10.78
N ASP A 100 -2.80 -18.71 -11.51
CA ASP A 100 -3.55 -17.49 -11.82
C ASP A 100 -3.96 -16.64 -10.59
N LYS A 101 -3.42 -16.93 -9.41
CA LYS A 101 -3.58 -16.11 -8.19
C LYS A 101 -2.30 -15.36 -7.87
N ILE A 102 -2.45 -14.15 -7.33
CA ILE A 102 -1.31 -13.34 -6.89
C ILE A 102 -0.99 -13.69 -5.44
N TYR A 103 0.29 -13.93 -5.18
CA TYR A 103 0.83 -14.02 -3.84
C TYR A 103 1.89 -12.94 -3.62
N PHE A 104 1.99 -12.44 -2.40
CA PHE A 104 3.09 -11.59 -1.97
C PHE A 104 3.98 -12.38 -1.02
N ARG A 105 5.29 -12.43 -1.33
CA ARG A 105 6.26 -13.13 -0.49
C ARG A 105 6.75 -12.22 0.62
N GLU A 106 6.59 -12.68 1.86
CA GLU A 106 7.26 -12.11 3.04
C GLU A 106 8.00 -13.21 3.79
N ASN A 107 9.33 -13.08 3.78
CA ASN A 107 10.28 -13.99 4.40
C ASN A 107 10.09 -15.44 3.93
N SER A 108 9.53 -16.27 4.79
CA SER A 108 9.33 -17.71 4.59
C SER A 108 7.90 -18.07 4.16
N ARG A 109 7.02 -17.08 4.00
CA ARG A 109 5.62 -17.28 3.62
C ARG A 109 5.25 -16.47 2.38
N MET A 110 4.23 -16.94 1.68
CA MET A 110 3.62 -16.26 0.55
C MET A 110 2.12 -16.16 0.80
N SER A 111 1.62 -14.96 1.02
CA SER A 111 0.21 -14.71 1.33
C SER A 111 -0.55 -14.29 0.07
N PRO A 112 -1.80 -14.74 -0.15
CA PRO A 112 -2.61 -14.26 -1.27
C PRO A 112 -2.77 -12.74 -1.20
N ALA A 113 -2.59 -12.04 -2.32
CA ALA A 113 -2.81 -10.60 -2.37
C ALA A 113 -4.30 -10.31 -2.58
N ILE A 114 -4.98 -9.82 -1.54
CA ILE A 114 -6.40 -9.44 -1.60
C ILE A 114 -6.50 -8.01 -2.14
N VAL A 115 -6.81 -7.90 -3.43
CA VAL A 115 -6.91 -6.61 -4.14
C VAL A 115 -8.11 -6.59 -5.08
N SER A 116 -8.54 -5.40 -5.49
CA SER A 116 -9.60 -5.28 -6.50
C SER A 116 -9.18 -5.93 -7.83
N ALA A 117 -10.13 -6.42 -8.63
CA ALA A 117 -9.84 -7.04 -9.93
C ALA A 117 -9.02 -6.12 -10.87
N THR A 118 -9.20 -4.80 -10.78
CA THR A 118 -8.39 -3.86 -11.59
C THR A 118 -6.94 -3.81 -11.09
N ALA A 119 -6.73 -3.76 -9.77
CA ALA A 119 -5.39 -3.79 -9.19
C ALA A 119 -4.69 -5.14 -9.45
N GLU A 120 -5.42 -6.25 -9.34
CA GLU A 120 -4.93 -7.59 -9.66
C GLU A 120 -4.33 -7.66 -11.07
N ASN A 121 -5.08 -7.19 -12.07
CA ASN A 121 -4.61 -7.18 -13.45
C ASN A 121 -3.41 -6.25 -13.67
N ARG A 122 -3.33 -5.12 -12.93
CA ARG A 122 -2.16 -4.23 -12.97
C ARG A 122 -0.93 -4.95 -12.42
N ILE A 123 -1.05 -5.59 -11.26
CA ILE A 123 0.02 -6.35 -10.62
C ILE A 123 0.48 -7.49 -11.54
N LYS A 124 -0.43 -8.30 -12.10
CA LYS A 124 -0.08 -9.36 -13.07
C LYS A 124 0.73 -8.83 -14.26
N GLY A 125 0.30 -7.69 -14.83
CA GLY A 125 1.03 -7.03 -15.92
C GLY A 125 2.42 -6.55 -15.51
N MET A 126 2.55 -5.94 -14.34
CA MET A 126 3.83 -5.45 -13.81
C MET A 126 4.78 -6.59 -13.41
N VAL A 127 4.27 -7.69 -12.85
CA VAL A 127 5.03 -8.93 -12.63
C VAL A 127 5.60 -9.45 -13.96
N ALA A 128 4.79 -9.52 -15.01
CA ALA A 128 5.25 -10.00 -16.31
C ALA A 128 6.36 -9.11 -16.91
N ILE A 129 6.23 -7.78 -16.80
CA ILE A 129 7.27 -6.83 -17.23
C ILE A 129 8.54 -7.03 -16.38
N ARG A 130 8.40 -7.10 -15.05
CA ARG A 130 9.51 -7.30 -14.11
C ARG A 130 10.32 -8.54 -14.47
N ASP A 131 9.63 -9.66 -14.67
CA ASP A 131 10.27 -10.94 -14.97
C ASP A 131 10.98 -10.89 -16.32
N SER A 132 10.39 -10.21 -17.32
CA SER A 132 11.04 -9.96 -18.60
C SER A 132 12.28 -9.07 -18.48
N VAL A 133 12.25 -8.05 -17.62
CA VAL A 133 13.40 -7.17 -17.34
C VAL A 133 14.53 -7.95 -16.67
N ARG A 134 14.20 -8.76 -15.66
CA ARG A 134 15.20 -9.58 -14.96
C ARG A 134 15.87 -10.59 -15.89
N ASN A 135 15.07 -11.29 -16.71
CA ASN A 135 15.60 -12.18 -17.73
C ASN A 135 16.51 -11.43 -18.72
N LEU A 136 16.13 -10.24 -19.16
CA LEU A 136 16.98 -9.43 -20.05
C LEU A 136 18.30 -9.00 -19.38
N ILE A 137 18.27 -8.66 -18.09
CA ILE A 137 19.48 -8.35 -17.30
C ILE A 137 20.39 -9.59 -17.22
N GLU A 138 19.83 -10.76 -16.93
CA GLU A 138 20.56 -12.02 -16.86
C GLU A 138 21.23 -12.37 -18.19
N LEU A 139 20.48 -12.35 -19.30
CA LEU A 139 21.03 -12.62 -20.64
C LEU A 139 22.18 -11.67 -21.00
N GLN A 140 22.09 -10.39 -20.65
CA GLN A 140 23.17 -9.44 -20.90
C GLN A 140 24.38 -9.66 -19.98
N THR A 141 24.13 -10.04 -18.73
CA THR A 141 25.18 -10.30 -17.72
C THR A 141 26.01 -11.53 -18.11
N GLU A 142 25.36 -12.58 -18.59
CA GLU A 142 25.98 -13.83 -19.02
C GLU A 142 26.50 -13.81 -20.48
N ASP A 143 26.56 -12.64 -21.10
CA ASP A 143 27.01 -12.41 -22.49
C ASP A 143 26.33 -13.28 -23.56
N TYR A 144 25.02 -13.51 -23.45
CA TYR A 144 24.28 -14.29 -24.46
C TYR A 144 24.34 -13.62 -25.85
N PRO A 145 24.10 -14.37 -26.95
CA PRO A 145 24.13 -13.83 -28.31
C PRO A 145 23.15 -12.65 -28.52
N ASP A 146 23.53 -11.70 -29.39
CA ASP A 146 22.72 -10.52 -29.70
C ASP A 146 21.30 -10.86 -30.21
N SER A 147 21.15 -12.00 -30.89
CA SER A 147 19.85 -12.49 -31.36
C SER A 147 18.90 -12.85 -30.22
N GLU A 148 19.41 -13.39 -29.11
CA GLU A 148 18.59 -13.76 -27.94
C GLU A 148 18.24 -12.51 -27.12
N ILE A 149 19.20 -11.60 -26.95
CA ILE A 149 18.97 -10.32 -26.28
C ILE A 149 17.92 -9.51 -27.05
N LYS A 150 18.00 -9.47 -28.38
CA LYS A 150 17.01 -8.78 -29.21
C LYS A 150 15.60 -9.37 -29.05
N GLN A 151 15.48 -10.70 -29.01
CA GLN A 151 14.19 -11.35 -28.74
C GLN A 151 13.64 -11.00 -27.35
N ALA A 152 14.49 -10.96 -26.32
CA ALA A 152 14.09 -10.55 -24.98
C ALA A 152 13.67 -9.07 -24.92
N GLN A 153 14.34 -8.19 -25.69
CA GLN A 153 13.96 -6.78 -25.84
C GLN A 153 12.62 -6.61 -26.57
N GLU A 154 12.38 -7.38 -27.62
CA GLU A 154 11.10 -7.39 -28.35
C GLU A 154 9.95 -7.87 -27.45
N LYS A 155 10.19 -8.91 -26.65
CA LYS A 155 9.24 -9.40 -25.63
C LYS A 155 8.96 -8.32 -24.59
N LEU A 156 9.99 -7.68 -24.03
CA LEU A 156 9.84 -6.60 -23.07
C LEU A 156 9.05 -5.42 -23.66
N ASN A 157 9.36 -5.00 -24.88
CA ASN A 157 8.61 -3.95 -25.59
C ASN A 157 7.13 -4.33 -25.73
N THR A 158 6.84 -5.55 -26.19
CA THR A 158 5.47 -6.03 -26.39
C THR A 158 4.67 -6.02 -25.09
N LEU A 159 5.26 -6.50 -24.00
CA LEU A 159 4.62 -6.51 -22.68
C LEU A 159 4.38 -5.09 -22.17
N TYR A 160 5.38 -4.21 -22.26
CA TYR A 160 5.28 -2.82 -21.84
C TYR A 160 4.23 -2.04 -22.65
N ASP A 161 4.23 -2.16 -23.99
CA ASP A 161 3.30 -1.42 -24.85
C ASP A 161 1.86 -1.90 -24.64
N SER A 162 1.66 -3.21 -24.48
CA SER A 162 0.35 -3.78 -24.16
C SER A 162 -0.16 -3.32 -22.80
N PHE A 163 0.73 -3.28 -21.79
CA PHE A 163 0.42 -2.80 -20.45
C PHE A 163 0.05 -1.31 -20.46
N THR A 164 0.92 -0.46 -21.00
CA THR A 164 0.73 1.00 -20.98
C THR A 164 -0.48 1.44 -21.78
N LYS A 165 -0.80 0.76 -22.88
CA LYS A 165 -2.05 0.99 -23.64
C LYS A 165 -3.31 0.77 -22.81
N LYS A 166 -3.30 -0.21 -21.89
CA LYS A 166 -4.47 -0.59 -21.08
C LYS A 166 -4.50 0.14 -19.73
N TYR A 167 -3.33 0.39 -19.15
CA TYR A 167 -3.17 0.76 -17.74
C TYR A 167 -2.45 2.09 -17.53
N GLY A 168 -1.96 2.73 -18.59
CA GLY A 168 -1.12 3.93 -18.50
C GLY A 168 0.31 3.61 -18.08
N LEU A 169 1.11 4.67 -17.90
CA LEU A 169 2.52 4.58 -17.52
C LEU A 169 2.72 3.81 -16.21
N ILE A 170 3.81 3.07 -16.10
CA ILE A 170 4.26 2.39 -14.87
C ILE A 170 4.34 3.38 -13.71
N ASN A 171 4.82 4.60 -13.96
CA ASN A 171 4.92 5.66 -12.96
C ASN A 171 3.60 6.41 -12.69
N SER A 172 2.48 6.01 -13.30
CA SER A 172 1.18 6.61 -12.97
C SER A 172 0.73 6.22 -11.56
N ARG A 173 0.05 7.15 -10.87
CA ARG A 173 -0.41 6.98 -9.48
C ARG A 173 -1.13 5.65 -9.22
N ALA A 174 -1.97 5.20 -10.16
CA ALA A 174 -2.72 3.96 -10.02
C ALA A 174 -1.82 2.71 -10.08
N ASN A 175 -0.77 2.74 -10.90
CA ASN A 175 0.20 1.64 -10.99
C ASN A 175 1.18 1.66 -9.82
N THR A 176 1.66 2.84 -9.42
CA THR A 176 2.46 3.00 -8.19
C THR A 176 1.71 2.45 -6.99
N SER A 177 0.46 2.86 -6.78
CA SER A 177 -0.35 2.40 -5.65
C SER A 177 -0.64 0.90 -5.66
N ALA A 178 -0.59 0.24 -6.83
CA ALA A 178 -0.85 -1.18 -6.95
C ALA A 178 0.41 -2.05 -6.74
N PHE A 179 1.61 -1.48 -6.90
CA PHE A 179 2.84 -2.27 -7.00
C PHE A 179 4.02 -1.72 -6.20
N SER A 180 3.87 -0.61 -5.47
CA SER A 180 4.96 0.03 -4.72
C SER A 180 5.61 -0.89 -3.68
N ASP A 181 4.87 -1.88 -3.19
CA ASP A 181 5.35 -2.82 -2.17
C ASP A 181 6.28 -3.90 -2.74
N ASP A 182 6.32 -4.07 -4.06
CA ASP A 182 7.29 -4.97 -4.70
C ASP A 182 8.69 -4.35 -4.66
N SER A 183 9.66 -5.11 -4.16
CA SER A 183 11.07 -4.73 -4.08
C SER A 183 11.70 -4.32 -5.41
N SER A 184 11.08 -4.68 -6.54
CA SER A 184 11.54 -4.36 -7.89
C SER A 184 10.90 -3.10 -8.45
N TYR A 185 9.97 -2.45 -7.75
CA TYR A 185 9.24 -1.30 -8.28
C TYR A 185 10.16 -0.20 -8.81
N ALA A 186 11.25 0.12 -8.08
CA ALA A 186 12.24 1.10 -8.52
C ALA A 186 12.90 0.73 -9.87
N LEU A 187 13.12 -0.56 -10.12
CA LEU A 187 13.65 -1.05 -11.41
C LEU A 187 12.63 -0.86 -12.54
N LEU A 188 11.35 -1.14 -12.29
CA LEU A 188 10.29 -0.91 -13.28
C LEU A 188 10.07 0.59 -13.54
N SER A 189 10.10 1.41 -12.48
CA SER A 189 9.98 2.86 -12.58
C SER A 189 11.06 3.45 -13.50
N ALA A 190 12.29 2.95 -13.42
CA ALA A 190 13.42 3.37 -14.26
C ALA A 190 13.28 2.99 -15.75
N LEU A 191 12.28 2.20 -16.14
CA LEU A 191 11.98 1.90 -17.55
C LEU A 191 11.44 3.13 -18.31
N GLU A 192 10.93 4.11 -17.59
CA GLU A 192 10.32 5.31 -18.14
C GLU A 192 11.17 6.52 -17.76
N VAL A 193 11.62 7.28 -18.75
CA VAL A 193 12.20 8.60 -18.52
C VAL A 193 11.11 9.63 -18.69
N ILE A 194 10.83 10.32 -17.60
CA ILE A 194 9.74 11.28 -17.46
C ILE A 194 10.32 12.69 -17.55
N ASN A 195 9.68 13.56 -18.31
CA ASN A 195 10.08 14.97 -18.44
C ASN A 195 9.63 15.80 -17.23
N GLU A 196 9.97 17.10 -17.23
CA GLU A 196 9.61 18.03 -16.15
C GLU A 196 8.09 18.18 -15.92
N ASN A 197 7.29 17.88 -16.94
CA ASN A 197 5.83 17.97 -16.89
C ASN A 197 5.16 16.68 -16.37
N GLY A 198 5.93 15.63 -16.06
CA GLY A 198 5.39 14.35 -15.63
C GLY A 198 4.93 13.44 -16.78
N GLU A 199 5.32 13.74 -18.02
CA GLU A 199 4.97 12.95 -19.21
C GLU A 199 6.14 12.06 -19.64
N LEU A 200 5.83 10.95 -20.33
CA LEU A 200 6.86 10.06 -20.87
C LEU A 200 7.66 10.77 -21.97
N GLU A 201 8.93 11.05 -21.69
CA GLU A 201 9.88 11.56 -22.68
C GLU A 201 10.32 10.44 -23.62
N ARG A 202 10.72 9.30 -23.05
CA ARG A 202 11.15 8.10 -23.79
C ARG A 202 11.23 6.87 -22.88
N LYS A 203 11.27 5.69 -23.49
CA LYS A 203 11.64 4.45 -22.80
C LYS A 203 13.13 4.43 -22.44
N ALA A 204 13.50 3.59 -21.48
CA ALA A 204 14.89 3.34 -21.11
C ALA A 204 15.68 2.69 -22.25
N ASP A 205 17.00 2.84 -22.21
CA ASP A 205 17.91 2.32 -23.24
C ASP A 205 17.87 0.79 -23.39
N MET A 206 17.56 0.08 -22.31
CA MET A 206 17.54 -1.39 -22.30
C MET A 206 16.48 -2.00 -23.23
N PHE A 207 15.46 -1.22 -23.64
CA PHE A 207 14.49 -1.65 -24.65
C PHE A 207 15.09 -1.80 -26.05
N TYR A 208 16.26 -1.22 -26.32
CA TYR A 208 16.78 -1.09 -27.69
C TYR A 208 18.24 -1.49 -27.85
N LYS A 209 19.04 -1.43 -26.77
CA LYS A 209 20.47 -1.78 -26.82
C LYS A 209 20.93 -2.43 -25.51
N ARG A 210 22.08 -3.09 -25.57
CA ARG A 210 22.76 -3.59 -24.37
C ARG A 210 23.11 -2.41 -23.46
N THR A 211 22.75 -2.53 -22.19
CA THR A 211 23.08 -1.58 -21.12
C THR A 211 24.04 -2.17 -20.10
N ILE A 212 24.24 -3.49 -20.13
CA ILE A 212 25.22 -4.22 -19.32
C ILE A 212 26.25 -4.82 -20.28
N LYS A 213 27.54 -4.53 -20.03
CA LYS A 213 28.66 -5.15 -20.74
C LYS A 213 29.41 -6.06 -19.77
N PRO A 214 29.54 -7.36 -20.06
CA PRO A 214 30.29 -8.28 -19.24
C PRO A 214 31.77 -7.90 -19.25
N HIS A 215 32.42 -8.08 -18.10
CA HIS A 215 33.86 -7.89 -18.00
C HIS A 215 34.57 -9.01 -18.77
N LYS A 216 35.30 -8.66 -19.83
CA LYS A 216 36.17 -9.60 -20.55
C LYS A 216 37.60 -9.38 -20.08
N ALA A 217 38.16 -10.37 -19.38
CA ALA A 217 39.57 -10.37 -19.00
C ALA A 217 40.44 -10.28 -20.25
N VAL A 218 41.45 -9.42 -20.22
CA VAL A 218 42.36 -9.26 -21.36
C VAL A 218 43.31 -10.45 -21.37
N THR A 219 43.18 -11.34 -22.37
CA THR A 219 43.99 -12.57 -22.46
C THR A 219 45.27 -12.41 -23.27
N GLU A 220 45.38 -11.35 -24.06
CA GLU A 220 46.57 -11.04 -24.88
C GLU A 220 46.78 -9.54 -24.99
N VAL A 221 48.04 -9.15 -25.14
CA VAL A 221 48.52 -7.78 -25.38
C VAL A 221 49.80 -7.87 -26.19
N ASP A 222 50.06 -6.88 -27.05
CA ASP A 222 51.16 -6.93 -28.01
C ASP A 222 52.49 -6.51 -27.38
N THR A 223 52.45 -5.80 -26.25
CA THR A 223 53.64 -5.26 -25.58
C THR A 223 53.67 -5.52 -24.06
N ALA A 224 54.88 -5.56 -23.50
CA ALA A 224 55.07 -5.73 -22.06
C ALA A 224 54.52 -4.55 -21.23
N ASP A 225 54.53 -3.34 -21.79
CA ASP A 225 53.99 -2.14 -21.14
C ASP A 225 52.46 -2.20 -21.05
N GLU A 226 51.79 -2.70 -22.10
CA GLU A 226 50.35 -2.97 -22.08
C GLU A 226 49.99 -4.08 -21.08
N ALA A 227 50.80 -5.15 -21.00
CA ALA A 227 50.61 -6.22 -20.02
C ALA A 227 50.67 -5.71 -18.57
N LEU A 228 51.60 -4.80 -18.30
CA LEU A 228 51.73 -4.19 -16.97
C LEU A 228 50.52 -3.31 -16.65
N ALA A 229 50.08 -2.47 -17.59
CA ALA A 229 48.92 -1.60 -17.41
C ALA A 229 47.63 -2.40 -17.14
N VAL A 230 47.41 -3.48 -17.91
CA VAL A 230 46.29 -4.41 -17.72
C VAL A 230 46.37 -5.10 -16.35
N SER A 231 47.54 -5.63 -15.97
CA SER A 231 47.70 -6.33 -14.69
C SER A 231 47.51 -5.43 -13.47
N MET A 232 47.93 -4.17 -13.56
CA MET A 232 47.67 -3.16 -12.53
C MET A 232 46.19 -2.77 -12.47
N GLY A 233 45.52 -2.64 -13.61
CA GLY A 233 44.10 -2.33 -13.70
C GLY A 233 43.20 -3.45 -13.14
N GLU A 234 43.54 -4.72 -13.41
CA GLU A 234 42.74 -5.88 -12.95
C GLU A 234 42.92 -6.20 -11.45
N LYS A 235 44.05 -5.85 -10.83
CA LYS A 235 44.34 -6.15 -9.41
C LYS A 235 43.98 -5.04 -8.41
N ALA A 236 43.60 -3.86 -8.87
CA ALA A 236 43.34 -2.70 -8.01
C ALA A 236 41.87 -2.59 -7.53
N THR A 237 41.06 -3.63 -7.72
CA THR A 237 39.66 -3.72 -7.25
C THR A 237 39.50 -4.63 -6.04
#